data_AF-A0A7S2G9U5-F1
#
_entry.id   AF-A0A7S2G9U5-F1
#
_cell.length_a   1.000
_cell.length_b   1.000
_cell.length_c   1.000
_cell.angle_alpha   90.00
_cell.angle_beta   90.00
_cell.angle_gamma   90.00
#
_symmetry.space_group_name_H-M   'P 1'
#
loop_
_entity.id
_entity.type
_entity.pdbx_description
1 polymer ?
#
loop_
_entity_poly.entity_id
_entity_poly.type
_entity_poly.pdbx_seq_one_letter_code
_entity_poly.pdbx_strand_id
1 'polypeptide(L)'
;SAHTKRSNMGDDAEHLYKLVLKADVPEDAWRTRLEWTQCFKGDTNKNFIPLLTGEQLASAAEASFAGRDDVMLLSFKVNSMEQEADLKIKYEAAESEAGGSGPFPHVYGGWIPYACLLGAPTVLELVDGKHVIPDLQLAITGTVGVETIYADEDDYDNDTSEAFDQHRYDCDDDGNDALDPS
;
A
#
# COMPACT_ATOMS: atom_id res chain seq x y z
N SER A 1 20.60 -5.56 -26.95
CA SER A 1 20.25 -5.50 -25.52
C SER A 1 19.44 -4.25 -25.25
N ALA A 2 18.11 -4.37 -25.23
CA ALA A 2 17.23 -3.26 -24.90
C ALA A 2 17.35 -3.00 -23.39
N HIS A 3 18.05 -1.93 -23.02
CA HIS A 3 17.98 -1.35 -21.69
C HIS A 3 16.66 -0.59 -21.62
N THR A 4 15.63 -1.18 -21.01
CA THR A 4 14.45 -0.42 -20.58
C THR A 4 14.92 0.57 -19.53
N LYS A 5 14.96 1.83 -19.94
CA LYS A 5 15.27 2.98 -19.11
C LYS A 5 14.17 3.05 -18.05
N ARG A 6 14.48 2.72 -16.79
CA ARG A 6 13.60 3.05 -15.66
C ARG A 6 13.45 4.57 -15.68
N SER A 7 12.29 5.05 -16.09
CA SER A 7 11.95 6.46 -16.02
C SER A 7 12.06 6.87 -14.55
N ASN A 8 12.81 7.94 -14.31
CA ASN A 8 12.97 8.59 -13.03
C ASN A 8 11.64 9.27 -12.66
N MET A 9 10.63 8.49 -12.28
CA MET A 9 9.41 8.93 -11.60
C MET A 9 9.74 8.90 -10.10
N GLY A 10 9.67 10.07 -9.46
CA GLY A 10 10.08 10.25 -8.08
C GLY A 10 9.27 9.37 -7.13
N ASP A 11 9.95 8.74 -6.18
CA ASP A 11 9.46 8.18 -4.91
C ASP A 11 8.08 7.48 -4.83
N ASP A 12 7.49 7.09 -5.96
CA ASP A 12 6.33 6.20 -6.00
C ASP A 12 6.85 4.79 -5.73
N ALA A 13 6.89 4.41 -4.45
CA ALA A 13 7.30 3.09 -4.03
C ALA A 13 6.45 2.02 -4.72
N GLU A 14 7.04 1.32 -5.68
CA GLU A 14 6.38 0.21 -6.36
C GLU A 14 6.07 -0.90 -5.33
N HIS A 15 4.83 -1.39 -5.36
CA HIS A 15 4.33 -2.41 -4.45
C HIS A 15 3.88 -3.64 -5.21
N LEU A 16 4.23 -4.81 -4.67
CA LEU A 16 3.84 -6.11 -5.21
C LEU A 16 3.10 -6.92 -4.17
N TYR A 17 2.22 -7.79 -4.65
CA TYR A 17 1.22 -8.41 -3.79
C TYR A 17 1.27 -9.93 -3.84
N LYS A 18 0.81 -10.56 -2.77
CA LYS A 18 0.58 -12.01 -2.73
C LYS A 18 -0.73 -12.31 -2.00
N LEU A 19 -1.54 -13.15 -2.62
CA LEU A 19 -2.69 -13.79 -1.98
C LEU A 19 -2.25 -15.14 -1.39
N VAL A 20 -2.58 -15.35 -0.12
CA VAL A 20 -2.24 -16.55 0.65
C VAL A 20 -3.38 -16.90 1.58
N LEU A 21 -3.37 -18.09 2.16
CA LEU A 21 -4.29 -18.43 3.23
C LEU A 21 -3.76 -17.87 4.54
N LYS A 22 -4.67 -17.47 5.42
CA LYS A 22 -4.33 -16.99 6.77
C LYS A 22 -3.47 -18.00 7.55
N ALA A 23 -3.73 -19.30 7.37
CA ALA A 23 -2.98 -20.37 8.03
C ALA A 23 -1.50 -20.46 7.57
N ASP A 24 -1.16 -19.93 6.40
CA ASP A 24 0.19 -19.97 5.85
C ASP A 24 1.06 -18.80 6.33
N VAL A 25 0.48 -17.84 7.05
CA VAL A 25 1.16 -16.65 7.55
C VAL A 25 1.23 -16.71 9.07
N PRO A 26 2.42 -16.61 9.68
CA PRO A 26 2.53 -16.51 11.14
C PRO A 26 1.74 -15.31 11.68
N GLU A 27 1.01 -15.50 12.77
CA GLU A 27 0.20 -14.43 13.37
C GLU A 27 1.04 -13.23 13.82
N ASP A 28 2.31 -13.45 14.15
CA ASP A 28 3.25 -12.43 14.57
C ASP A 28 4.09 -11.85 13.43
N ALA A 29 3.89 -12.27 12.19
CA ALA A 29 4.71 -11.90 11.02
C ALA A 29 4.89 -10.38 10.88
N TRP A 30 3.85 -9.58 11.15
CA TRP A 30 3.95 -8.11 11.12
C TRP A 30 4.67 -7.54 12.34
N ARG A 31 4.41 -8.10 13.52
CA ARG A 31 4.93 -7.62 14.81
C ARG A 31 6.43 -7.81 14.92
N THR A 32 6.93 -8.97 14.48
CA THR A 32 8.34 -9.37 14.55
C THR A 32 9.10 -9.12 13.25
N ARG A 33 8.47 -8.49 12.25
CA ARG A 33 9.04 -8.31 10.90
C ARG A 33 10.44 -7.69 10.88
N LEU A 34 10.70 -6.76 11.80
CA LEU A 34 11.98 -6.02 11.87
C LEU A 34 13.09 -6.83 12.56
N GLU A 35 12.82 -8.04 13.03
CA GLU A 35 13.83 -8.94 13.57
C GLU A 35 14.60 -9.68 12.46
N TRP A 36 14.13 -9.64 11.20
CA TRP A 36 14.75 -10.31 10.06
C TRP A 36 14.92 -11.84 10.21
N THR A 37 14.19 -12.44 11.14
CA THR A 37 14.25 -13.88 11.46
C THR A 37 13.23 -14.70 10.68
N GLN A 38 12.19 -14.06 10.15
CA GLN A 38 11.08 -14.72 9.45
C GLN A 38 10.92 -14.21 8.02
N CYS A 39 10.45 -15.10 7.15
CA CYS A 39 10.29 -14.85 5.72
C CYS A 39 9.10 -15.60 5.13
N PHE A 40 8.54 -15.04 4.07
CA PHE A 40 7.61 -15.70 3.19
C PHE A 40 8.37 -16.55 2.16
N LYS A 41 8.10 -17.86 2.18
CA LYS A 41 8.82 -18.84 1.36
C LYS A 41 8.16 -19.12 0.00
N GLY A 42 6.88 -18.79 -0.15
CA GLY A 42 6.09 -19.18 -1.32
C GLY A 42 6.03 -20.70 -1.52
N ASP A 43 5.78 -21.12 -2.76
CA ASP A 43 5.83 -22.52 -3.16
C ASP A 43 7.28 -22.98 -3.31
N THR A 44 7.72 -23.86 -2.42
CA THR A 44 9.10 -24.36 -2.39
C THR A 44 9.48 -25.24 -3.57
N ASN A 45 8.52 -25.61 -4.42
CA ASN A 45 8.79 -26.36 -5.66
C ASN A 45 9.21 -25.45 -6.83
N LYS A 46 9.03 -24.13 -6.69
CA LYS A 46 9.42 -23.14 -7.70
C LYS A 46 10.75 -22.49 -7.31
N ASN A 47 11.55 -22.16 -8.32
CA ASN A 47 12.81 -21.42 -8.14
C ASN A 47 12.61 -19.89 -7.94
N PHE A 48 11.35 -19.45 -7.92
CA PHE A 48 10.95 -18.07 -7.77
C PHE A 48 9.64 -17.98 -6.98
N ILE A 49 9.40 -16.84 -6.36
CA ILE A 49 8.13 -16.52 -5.70
C ILE A 49 7.31 -15.66 -6.67
N PRO A 50 6.18 -16.16 -7.21
CA PRO A 50 5.30 -15.35 -8.04
C PRO A 50 4.51 -14.39 -7.16
N LEU A 51 4.64 -13.10 -7.47
CA LEU A 51 3.83 -12.02 -6.93
C LEU A 51 2.84 -11.53 -7.99
N LEU A 52 1.99 -10.58 -7.61
CA LEU A 52 0.96 -9.97 -8.43
C LEU A 52 1.15 -8.45 -8.45
N THR A 53 0.80 -7.82 -9.57
CA THR A 53 0.54 -6.38 -9.60
C THR A 53 -0.85 -6.08 -9.01
N GLY A 54 -1.14 -4.81 -8.72
CA GLY A 54 -2.45 -4.41 -8.21
C GLY A 54 -3.60 -4.80 -9.14
N GLU A 55 -3.40 -4.62 -10.45
CA GLU A 55 -4.37 -4.95 -11.50
C GLU A 55 -4.67 -6.46 -11.60
N GLN A 56 -3.74 -7.31 -11.17
CA GLN A 56 -3.85 -8.77 -11.24
C GLN A 56 -4.60 -9.38 -10.04
N LEU A 57 -4.82 -8.62 -8.96
CA LEU A 57 -5.34 -9.15 -7.70
C LEU A 57 -6.77 -9.67 -7.80
N ALA A 58 -7.67 -8.92 -8.43
CA ALA A 58 -9.09 -9.30 -8.52
C ALA A 58 -9.25 -10.63 -9.28
N SER A 59 -8.56 -10.74 -10.43
CA SER A 59 -8.56 -11.97 -11.22
C SER A 59 -7.93 -13.13 -10.45
N ALA A 60 -6.79 -12.91 -9.77
CA ALA A 60 -6.12 -13.91 -8.94
C ALA A 60 -6.98 -14.43 -7.80
N ALA A 61 -7.67 -13.53 -7.10
CA ALA A 61 -8.55 -13.87 -5.99
C ALA A 61 -9.73 -14.72 -6.46
N GLU A 62 -10.35 -14.35 -7.58
CA GLU A 62 -11.46 -15.11 -8.16
C GLU A 62 -11.01 -16.49 -8.66
N ALA A 63 -9.91 -16.58 -9.41
CA ALA A 63 -9.50 -17.84 -10.00
C ALA A 63 -8.95 -18.88 -9.01
N SER A 64 -8.24 -18.43 -7.96
CA SER A 64 -7.56 -19.34 -7.02
C SER A 64 -8.26 -19.51 -5.69
N PHE A 65 -9.12 -18.56 -5.30
CA PHE A 65 -9.66 -18.53 -3.94
C PHE A 65 -11.18 -18.28 -3.86
N ALA A 66 -11.93 -18.35 -4.97
CA ALA A 66 -13.38 -18.11 -4.97
C ALA A 66 -14.12 -18.78 -3.79
N GLY A 67 -14.91 -17.98 -3.08
CA GLY A 67 -15.73 -18.44 -1.96
C GLY A 67 -14.99 -18.74 -0.65
N ARG A 68 -13.68 -18.46 -0.57
CA ARG A 68 -12.90 -18.60 0.67
C ARG A 68 -12.90 -17.31 1.46
N ASP A 69 -13.10 -17.39 2.78
CA ASP A 69 -13.09 -16.26 3.70
C ASP A 69 -11.77 -16.14 4.50
N ASP A 70 -10.87 -17.11 4.32
CA ASP A 70 -9.57 -17.20 5.00
C ASP A 70 -8.41 -16.66 4.15
N VAL A 71 -8.70 -15.84 3.16
CA VAL A 71 -7.70 -15.28 2.23
C VAL A 71 -7.09 -14.01 2.81
N MET A 72 -5.77 -13.92 2.72
CA MET A 72 -4.97 -12.82 3.23
C MET A 72 -4.13 -12.21 2.12
N LEU A 73 -4.07 -10.88 2.11
CA LEU A 73 -3.24 -10.08 1.23
C LEU A 73 -1.94 -9.71 1.95
N LEU A 74 -0.81 -10.07 1.34
CA LEU A 74 0.52 -9.57 1.68
C LEU A 74 0.93 -8.52 0.65
N SER A 75 1.39 -7.37 1.14
CA SER A 75 1.88 -6.27 0.31
C SER A 75 3.35 -6.06 0.60
N PHE A 76 4.20 -6.09 -0.42
CA PHE A 76 5.66 -5.99 -0.31
C PHE A 76 6.18 -4.73 -0.99
N LYS A 77 7.16 -4.08 -0.37
CA LYS A 77 7.90 -2.95 -0.94
C LYS A 77 8.95 -3.48 -1.91
N VAL A 78 8.85 -3.09 -3.19
CA VAL A 78 9.85 -3.48 -4.21
C VAL A 78 11.24 -3.00 -3.83
N ASN A 79 11.36 -1.76 -3.38
CA ASN A 79 12.64 -1.19 -2.97
C ASN A 79 13.29 -2.03 -1.85
N SER A 80 12.57 -2.34 -0.77
CA SER A 80 13.14 -3.16 0.31
C SER A 80 13.52 -4.58 -0.15
N MET A 81 12.78 -5.17 -1.09
CA MET A 81 13.17 -6.46 -1.68
C MET A 81 14.45 -6.37 -2.49
N GLU A 82 14.58 -5.37 -3.38
CA GLU A 82 15.76 -5.22 -4.23
C GLU A 82 17.00 -4.74 -3.46
N GLN A 83 16.83 -3.77 -2.56
CA GLN A 83 17.96 -3.05 -1.92
C GLN A 83 18.38 -3.65 -0.58
N GLU A 84 17.41 -4.07 0.24
CA GLU A 84 17.72 -4.55 1.60
C GLU A 84 17.86 -6.08 1.64
N ALA A 85 17.06 -6.80 0.84
CA ALA A 85 17.06 -8.27 0.80
C ALA A 85 17.87 -8.86 -0.37
N ASP A 86 18.47 -8.03 -1.24
CA ASP A 86 19.23 -8.44 -2.44
C ASP A 86 18.47 -9.43 -3.34
N LEU A 87 17.14 -9.26 -3.43
CA LEU A 87 16.28 -10.08 -4.27
C LEU A 87 16.18 -9.49 -5.68
N LYS A 88 16.02 -10.36 -6.68
CA LYS A 88 15.90 -9.96 -8.08
C LYS A 88 14.48 -10.15 -8.56
N ILE A 89 13.85 -9.07 -9.00
CA ILE A 89 12.50 -9.10 -9.53
C ILE A 89 12.56 -9.09 -11.06
N LYS A 90 11.84 -10.01 -11.70
CA LYS A 90 11.70 -10.07 -13.15
C LYS A 90 10.24 -10.15 -13.54
N TYR A 91 9.87 -9.38 -14.55
CA TYR A 91 8.56 -9.43 -15.17
C TYR A 91 8.58 -10.39 -16.33
N GLU A 92 7.92 -11.54 -16.20
CA GLU A 92 7.98 -12.63 -17.16
C GLU A 92 6.57 -13.06 -17.59
N ALA A 93 6.44 -13.58 -18.81
CA ALA A 93 5.16 -14.02 -19.36
C ALA A 93 4.66 -15.36 -18.80
N ALA A 94 5.25 -15.87 -17.71
CA ALA A 94 5.03 -17.25 -17.24
C ALA A 94 3.77 -17.43 -16.36
N GLU A 95 3.39 -18.71 -16.25
CA GLU A 95 2.13 -19.29 -15.75
C GLU A 95 1.57 -18.66 -14.46
N SER A 96 0.63 -17.75 -14.62
CA SER A 96 -0.47 -17.61 -13.67
C SER A 96 -1.76 -17.44 -14.47
N GLU A 97 -2.31 -18.56 -14.94
CA GLU A 97 -3.68 -18.61 -15.48
C GLU A 97 -4.70 -18.06 -14.47
N ALA A 98 -4.32 -17.94 -13.20
CA ALA A 98 -5.17 -17.38 -12.17
C ALA A 98 -5.22 -15.85 -12.15
N GLY A 99 -4.23 -15.10 -12.66
CA GLY A 99 -4.04 -13.70 -12.24
C GLY A 99 -4.47 -12.59 -13.19
N GLY A 100 -5.05 -12.92 -14.35
CA GLY A 100 -5.35 -11.91 -15.37
C GLY A 100 -4.26 -11.81 -16.45
N SER A 101 -4.13 -10.64 -17.08
CA SER A 101 -3.25 -10.43 -18.25
C SER A 101 -1.95 -9.70 -17.90
N GLY A 102 -0.94 -9.85 -18.76
CA GLY A 102 0.34 -9.15 -18.65
C GLY A 102 1.47 -9.97 -18.03
N PRO A 103 2.68 -9.40 -17.92
CA PRO A 103 3.79 -10.08 -17.29
C PRO A 103 3.59 -10.16 -15.77
N PHE A 104 3.98 -11.28 -15.18
CA PHE A 104 3.93 -11.51 -13.74
C PHE A 104 5.28 -11.22 -13.09
N PRO A 105 5.31 -10.54 -11.93
CA PRO A 105 6.53 -10.32 -11.19
C PRO A 105 6.98 -11.60 -10.47
N HIS A 106 8.17 -12.06 -10.81
CA HIS A 106 8.83 -13.21 -10.19
C HIS A 106 10.03 -12.74 -9.36
N VAL A 107 10.03 -13.12 -8.09
CA VAL A 107 11.13 -12.82 -7.17
C VAL A 107 12.09 -13.99 -7.10
N TYR A 108 13.35 -13.72 -7.43
CA TYR A 108 14.46 -14.67 -7.42
C TYR A 108 15.48 -14.29 -6.34
N GLY A 109 16.29 -15.25 -5.93
CA GLY A 109 17.41 -15.03 -5.00
C GLY A 109 17.16 -15.51 -3.57
N GLY A 110 15.96 -15.99 -3.25
CA GLY A 110 15.66 -16.57 -1.94
C GLY A 110 14.21 -16.38 -1.53
N TRP A 111 14.00 -16.38 -0.22
CA TRP A 111 12.70 -16.10 0.41
C TRP A 111 12.54 -14.61 0.68
N ILE A 112 11.31 -14.10 0.70
CA ILE A 112 11.04 -12.69 0.93
C ILE A 112 10.96 -12.44 2.45
N PRO A 113 11.86 -11.66 3.06
CA PRO A 113 11.77 -11.34 4.49
C PRO A 113 10.46 -10.61 4.80
N TYR A 114 9.84 -10.89 5.95
CA TYR A 114 8.66 -10.11 6.36
C TYR A 114 9.00 -8.64 6.64
N ALA A 115 10.28 -8.31 6.87
CA ALA A 115 10.78 -6.94 6.92
C ALA A 115 10.40 -6.12 5.67
N CYS A 116 10.24 -6.77 4.52
CA CYS A 116 9.84 -6.13 3.25
C CYS A 116 8.33 -5.85 3.15
N LEU A 117 7.51 -6.21 4.15
CA LEU A 117 6.09 -5.91 4.14
C LEU A 117 5.85 -4.39 4.19
N LEU A 118 4.95 -3.92 3.33
CA LEU A 118 4.46 -2.55 3.30
C LEU A 118 3.61 -2.22 4.53
N GLY A 119 2.71 -3.15 4.88
CA GLY A 119 1.72 -3.02 5.94
C GLY A 119 1.44 -4.37 6.59
N ALA A 120 0.63 -4.35 7.64
CA ALA A 120 0.15 -5.59 8.26
C ALA A 120 -0.58 -6.45 7.22
N PRO A 121 -0.41 -7.78 7.23
CA PRO A 121 -1.21 -8.68 6.41
C PRO A 121 -2.71 -8.44 6.64
N THR A 122 -3.47 -8.31 5.55
CA THR A 122 -4.90 -7.96 5.61
C THR A 122 -5.73 -9.16 5.21
N VAL A 123 -6.63 -9.63 6.07
CA VAL A 123 -7.65 -10.62 5.67
C VAL A 123 -8.64 -9.93 4.75
N LEU A 124 -8.88 -10.51 3.58
CA LEU A 124 -9.80 -9.96 2.60
C LEU A 124 -11.24 -10.28 3.02
N GLU A 125 -12.10 -9.26 2.97
CA GLU A 125 -13.52 -9.45 3.20
C GLU A 125 -14.14 -10.18 2.01
N LEU A 126 -15.03 -11.13 2.29
CA LEU A 126 -15.79 -11.87 1.28
C LEU A 126 -17.23 -11.36 1.26
N VAL A 127 -17.61 -10.67 0.18
CA VAL A 127 -18.96 -10.13 -0.05
C VAL A 127 -19.54 -10.80 -1.28
N ASP A 128 -20.71 -11.42 -1.15
CA ASP A 128 -21.40 -12.14 -2.24
C ASP A 128 -20.50 -13.17 -2.96
N GLY A 129 -19.61 -13.82 -2.21
CA GLY A 129 -18.66 -14.80 -2.74
C GLY A 129 -17.46 -14.21 -3.48
N LYS A 130 -17.30 -12.88 -3.48
CA LYS A 130 -16.18 -12.16 -4.09
C LYS A 130 -15.35 -11.43 -3.04
N HIS A 131 -14.03 -11.41 -3.24
CA HIS A 131 -13.13 -10.70 -2.34
C HIS A 131 -13.18 -9.21 -2.60
N VAL A 132 -13.35 -8.42 -1.54
CA VAL A 132 -13.16 -6.98 -1.57
C VAL A 132 -11.66 -6.72 -1.51
N ILE A 133 -11.10 -6.27 -2.64
CA ILE A 133 -9.71 -5.82 -2.68
C ILE A 133 -9.69 -4.41 -2.07
N PRO A 134 -8.91 -4.16 -0.99
CA PRO A 134 -8.80 -2.83 -0.40
C PRO A 134 -8.36 -1.82 -1.45
N ASP A 135 -8.72 -0.54 -1.26
CA ASP A 135 -8.16 0.55 -2.05
C ASP A 135 -6.64 0.57 -1.86
N LEU A 136 -5.96 -0.13 -2.76
CA LEU A 136 -4.54 0.02 -2.99
C LEU A 136 -4.48 1.41 -3.60
N GLN A 137 -4.06 2.42 -2.85
CA GLN A 137 -3.89 3.78 -3.38
C GLN A 137 -2.96 3.69 -4.60
N LEU A 138 -3.57 3.53 -5.76
CA LEU A 138 -2.98 3.23 -7.05
C LEU A 138 -3.14 4.54 -7.81
N ALA A 139 -2.07 5.34 -7.85
CA ALA A 139 -1.90 6.37 -8.85
C ALA A 139 -1.72 5.70 -10.22
N ILE A 140 -2.80 5.17 -10.80
CA ILE A 140 -2.78 4.65 -12.18
C ILE A 140 -2.93 5.84 -13.12
N THR A 141 -1.81 6.35 -13.65
CA THR A 141 -1.84 7.10 -14.91
C THR A 141 -1.94 6.09 -16.04
N GLY A 142 -3.16 5.72 -16.49
CA GLY A 142 -3.24 4.60 -17.43
C GLY A 142 -4.58 4.16 -18.04
N THR A 143 -5.53 5.05 -18.26
CA THR A 143 -6.66 4.90 -19.25
C THR A 143 -7.86 3.99 -18.93
N VAL A 144 -9.04 4.64 -19.01
CA VAL A 144 -10.41 4.18 -19.25
C VAL A 144 -11.22 3.58 -18.07
N GLY A 145 -11.91 4.47 -17.36
CA GLY A 145 -13.36 4.32 -17.18
C GLY A 145 -13.88 3.74 -15.87
N VAL A 146 -13.73 4.48 -14.76
CA VAL A 146 -14.80 4.60 -13.76
C VAL A 146 -14.87 6.07 -13.35
N GLU A 147 -15.97 6.72 -13.74
CA GLU A 147 -16.31 8.07 -13.35
C GLU A 147 -16.63 8.07 -11.85
N THR A 148 -15.64 8.37 -11.01
CA THR A 148 -15.95 8.85 -9.66
C THR A 148 -16.61 10.21 -9.81
N ILE A 149 -17.94 10.22 -9.70
CA ILE A 149 -18.71 11.41 -9.41
C ILE A 149 -18.16 11.93 -8.08
N TYR A 150 -17.28 12.93 -8.15
CA TYR A 150 -17.06 13.80 -7.00
C TYR A 150 -18.36 14.56 -6.83
N ALA A 151 -19.11 14.22 -5.77
CA ALA A 151 -20.11 15.12 -5.24
C ALA A 151 -19.36 16.38 -4.81
N ASP A 152 -19.42 17.38 -5.68
CA ASP A 152 -19.37 18.79 -5.30
C ASP A 152 -20.51 19.06 -4.30
N GLU A 153 -20.35 20.11 -3.49
CA GLU A 153 -21.23 20.56 -2.40
C GLU A 153 -20.93 19.98 -1.00
N ASP A 154 -19.98 20.61 -0.30
CA ASP A 154 -20.34 21.35 0.91
C ASP A 154 -19.37 22.52 1.13
N ASP A 155 -19.90 23.69 0.77
CA ASP A 155 -19.42 25.04 1.00
C ASP A 155 -19.35 25.32 2.52
N TYR A 156 -18.14 25.39 3.07
CA TYR A 156 -17.87 25.98 4.38
C TYR A 156 -16.73 27.00 4.27
N ASP A 157 -16.93 28.01 3.42
CA ASP A 157 -16.19 29.27 3.51
C ASP A 157 -16.79 30.14 4.63
N ASN A 158 -16.42 29.85 5.88
CA ASN A 158 -16.58 30.79 6.98
C ASN A 158 -15.54 30.53 8.08
N ASP A 159 -14.31 30.97 7.82
CA ASP A 159 -13.46 31.50 8.89
C ASP A 159 -12.79 32.78 8.39
N THR A 160 -13.49 33.89 8.57
CA THR A 160 -12.92 35.23 8.61
C THR A 160 -12.02 35.35 9.85
N SER A 161 -10.91 34.62 9.88
CA SER A 161 -9.85 34.89 10.84
C SER A 161 -9.08 36.11 10.35
N GLU A 162 -9.36 37.27 10.96
CA GLU A 162 -8.67 38.54 10.72
C GLU A 162 -7.14 38.30 10.70
N ALA A 163 -6.45 38.91 9.72
CA ALA A 163 -5.00 38.89 9.66
C ALA A 163 -4.44 39.38 11.01
N PHE A 164 -3.55 38.59 11.60
CA PHE A 164 -2.93 38.90 12.88
C PHE A 164 -2.12 40.20 12.76
N ASP A 165 -2.73 41.31 13.17
CA ASP A 165 -2.11 42.64 13.22
C ASP A 165 -1.36 42.80 14.55
N GLN A 166 -0.04 42.66 14.49
CA GLN A 166 0.87 42.75 15.63
C GLN A 166 0.88 44.14 16.28
N HIS A 167 0.33 45.18 15.64
CA HIS A 167 0.24 46.53 16.22
C HIS A 167 -0.97 46.76 17.15
N ARG A 168 -1.88 45.78 17.28
CA ARG A 168 -3.04 45.89 18.17
C ARG A 168 -2.72 45.67 19.66
N TYR A 169 -1.57 45.06 19.97
CA TYR A 169 -1.24 44.63 21.34
C TYR A 169 -0.01 45.31 21.97
N ASP A 170 0.61 46.27 21.29
CA ASP A 170 1.54 47.21 21.92
C ASP A 170 0.77 48.44 22.40
N CYS A 171 -0.02 48.26 23.45
CA CYS A 171 -0.64 49.35 24.21
C CYS A 171 -0.48 49.07 25.71
N ASP A 172 0.78 49.03 26.14
CA ASP A 172 1.17 49.29 27.53
C ASP A 172 1.02 50.80 27.83
N ASP A 173 -0.14 51.40 27.58
CA ASP A 173 -0.46 52.77 28.01
C ASP A 173 -1.94 53.09 27.87
N ASP A 174 -2.72 52.83 28.92
CA ASP A 174 -3.62 53.85 29.47
C ASP A 174 -4.34 53.39 30.75
N GLY A 175 -4.09 54.15 31.82
CA GLY A 175 -4.50 53.86 33.18
C GLY A 175 -5.99 53.65 33.41
N ASN A 176 -6.30 52.52 34.06
CA ASN A 176 -7.49 52.41 34.89
C ASN A 176 -7.10 52.54 36.36
N ASP A 177 -7.09 53.80 36.79
CA ASP A 177 -7.04 54.27 38.17
C ASP A 177 -8.37 53.92 38.86
N ALA A 178 -8.41 52.83 39.63
CA ALA A 178 -9.29 52.62 40.79
C ALA A 178 -9.24 51.15 41.23
N LEU A 179 -8.72 50.89 42.43
CA LEU A 179 -9.38 50.16 43.54
C LEU A 179 -8.32 49.89 44.64
N ASP A 180 -8.14 50.88 45.53
CA ASP A 180 -7.62 50.69 46.90
C ASP A 180 -8.78 50.16 47.79
N PRO A 181 -8.54 49.22 48.74
CA PRO A 181 -8.44 49.66 50.13
C PRO A 181 -7.45 48.91 51.05
N SER A 182 -6.85 49.71 51.94
CA SER A 182 -6.31 49.50 53.31
C SER A 182 -4.84 49.12 53.50
#